data_AF-A0AAN6QLZ4-F1
#
_entry.id   AF-A0AAN6QLZ4-F1
#
_cell.length_a   1.000
_cell.length_b   1.000
_cell.length_c   1.000
_cell.angle_alpha   90.00
_cell.angle_beta   90.00
_cell.angle_gamma   90.00
#
_symmetry.space_group_name_H-M   'P 1'
#
loop_
_entity.id
_entity.type
_entity.pdbx_description
1 polymer ?
#
loop_
_entity_poly.entity_id
_entity_poly.type
_entity_poly.pdbx_seq_one_letter_code
_entity_poly.pdbx_strand_id
1 'polypeptide(L)'
;MPEIGEVARIVHYIRKHLVGRTITTCIAHPDDIVYGKVGCSAEAFQQHVSGRRIVGADRQGKYFYMLFDKPPHAVCHFGMTGWMKFDVEETGYYKKAVVVEDGEREKEEWPPKYVKFLLKCGEESVGGVAREAVEAAFVDPRRLARIRLVDCAAEEIRKASPLKENGPDPVRDREVVTVEWLGALLRRKRVPVKALLLDQANLSGVGNWVADEVMYQATLHPEQYSNTFDDGQVERLHKALMDVCTLAVETNADSSQFPDTWLMKYRWDKGKKDSNVLPSGEKIVHLKVGGRTSAIVPSVQKKTAAVAGDVDSDEPGKGPAKGRKRKARAKADAEEDDEEDEVEEKVVVKKGRVEKKSKAEPAGDDNEAKPSARKARSSKKAGANGIKDENDDAQVNGGAEDERGETETTPPPTKAVKGRKAASKKSGSKAAGKAATPGSRKSSRAKSS
;
A
#
# COMPACT_ATOMS: atom_id res chain seq x y z
N MET A 1 -4.71 -2.73 -4.45
CA MET A 1 -3.35 -2.70 -3.88
C MET A 1 -3.33 -1.56 -2.89
N PRO A 2 -2.84 -1.75 -1.66
CA PRO A 2 -2.76 -0.66 -0.70
C PRO A 2 -1.80 0.44 -1.17
N GLU A 3 -2.26 1.68 -1.12
CA GLU A 3 -1.50 2.90 -1.37
C GLU A 3 -1.56 3.77 -0.09
N ILE A 4 -1.24 5.07 -0.16
CA ILE A 4 -1.10 5.91 1.05
C ILE A 4 -2.35 5.93 1.96
N GLY A 5 -3.55 5.93 1.36
CA GLY A 5 -4.83 5.99 2.09
C GLY A 5 -5.23 4.66 2.75
N GLU A 6 -5.03 3.53 2.05
CA GLU A 6 -5.28 2.21 2.64
C GLU A 6 -4.27 1.86 3.75
N VAL A 7 -3.04 2.38 3.65
CA VAL A 7 -2.03 2.27 4.72
C VAL A 7 -2.41 3.14 5.93
N ALA A 8 -2.93 4.35 5.70
CA ALA A 8 -3.50 5.18 6.77
C ALA A 8 -4.68 4.48 7.48
N ARG A 9 -5.58 3.83 6.72
CA ARG A 9 -6.70 3.05 7.26
C ARG A 9 -6.27 2.00 8.27
N ILE A 10 -5.26 1.20 7.94
CA ILE A 10 -4.79 0.18 8.88
C ILE A 10 -4.07 0.80 10.08
N VAL A 11 -3.34 1.90 9.91
CA VAL A 11 -2.78 2.66 11.06
C VAL A 11 -3.90 3.19 11.97
N HIS A 12 -5.04 3.66 11.43
CA HIS A 12 -6.20 4.05 12.22
C HIS A 12 -6.74 2.87 13.04
N TYR A 13 -6.97 1.69 12.43
CA TYR A 13 -7.48 0.53 13.17
C TYR A 13 -6.47 -0.04 14.19
N ILE A 14 -5.16 -0.02 13.91
CA ILE A 14 -4.13 -0.37 14.90
C ILE A 14 -4.17 0.62 16.09
N ARG A 15 -4.31 1.93 15.83
CA ARG A 15 -4.47 2.95 16.88
C ARG A 15 -5.74 2.76 17.71
N LYS A 16 -6.85 2.43 17.06
CA LYS A 16 -8.16 2.18 17.69
C LYS A 16 -8.12 0.97 18.62
N HIS A 17 -7.59 -0.16 18.13
CA HIS A 17 -7.75 -1.48 18.76
C HIS A 17 -6.55 -1.98 19.55
N LEU A 18 -5.32 -1.64 19.15
CA LEU A 18 -4.09 -2.24 19.68
C LEU A 18 -3.18 -1.28 20.44
N VAL A 19 -3.12 0.00 20.05
CA VAL A 19 -2.30 0.99 20.78
C VAL A 19 -2.83 1.13 22.22
N GLY A 20 -1.90 1.06 23.16
CA GLY A 20 -2.16 1.00 24.59
C GLY A 20 -2.47 -0.39 25.14
N ARG A 21 -2.33 -1.48 24.35
CA ARG A 21 -2.52 -2.86 24.82
C ARG A 21 -1.25 -3.68 24.83
N THR A 22 -1.26 -4.74 25.63
CA THR A 22 -0.23 -5.78 25.66
C THR A 22 -0.63 -6.97 24.78
N ILE A 23 0.27 -7.38 23.88
CA ILE A 23 0.10 -8.55 23.01
C ILE A 23 0.31 -9.80 23.88
N THR A 24 -0.77 -10.46 24.29
CA THR A 24 -0.72 -11.67 25.12
C THR A 24 -0.19 -12.87 24.33
N THR A 25 -0.33 -12.89 23.01
CA THR A 25 0.28 -13.91 22.14
C THR A 25 0.49 -13.37 20.73
N CYS A 26 1.67 -13.60 20.15
CA CYS A 26 1.86 -13.56 18.70
C CYS A 26 1.97 -15.00 18.18
N ILE A 27 1.29 -15.31 17.07
CA ILE A 27 1.48 -16.54 16.30
C ILE A 27 1.96 -16.12 14.91
N ALA A 28 3.19 -16.45 14.53
CA ALA A 28 3.74 -16.13 13.22
C ALA A 28 3.93 -17.41 12.39
N HIS A 29 3.54 -17.37 11.12
CA HIS A 29 3.62 -18.52 10.21
C HIS A 29 4.88 -18.39 9.34
N PRO A 30 5.73 -19.45 9.24
CA PRO A 30 6.93 -19.43 8.41
C PRO A 30 6.65 -19.05 6.95
N ASP A 31 7.33 -18.00 6.48
CA ASP A 31 7.28 -17.55 5.07
C ASP A 31 8.55 -16.76 4.70
N ASP A 32 9.55 -17.46 4.15
CA ASP A 32 10.85 -16.87 3.77
C ASP A 32 10.74 -15.75 2.72
N ILE A 33 9.63 -15.67 1.98
CA ILE A 33 9.41 -14.62 0.99
C ILE A 33 8.95 -13.32 1.68
N VAL A 34 8.20 -13.43 2.79
CA VAL A 34 7.64 -12.30 3.54
C VAL A 34 8.58 -11.82 4.65
N TYR A 35 9.23 -12.76 5.36
CA TYR A 35 10.19 -12.48 6.43
C TYR A 35 11.65 -12.58 5.94
N GLY A 36 12.04 -13.76 5.41
CA GLY A 36 13.45 -14.07 5.10
C GLY A 36 14.11 -13.11 4.10
N LYS A 37 13.39 -12.69 3.05
CA LYS A 37 13.85 -11.69 2.06
C LYS A 37 14.17 -10.30 2.63
N VAL A 38 13.92 -10.06 3.92
CA VAL A 38 14.20 -8.79 4.61
C VAL A 38 14.89 -8.99 5.97
N GLY A 39 15.60 -10.12 6.15
CA GLY A 39 16.45 -10.36 7.32
C GLY A 39 15.71 -10.72 8.61
N CYS A 40 14.42 -11.09 8.52
CA CYS A 40 13.61 -11.53 9.64
C CYS A 40 13.25 -13.01 9.48
N SER A 41 12.93 -13.71 10.57
CA SER A 41 12.21 -14.99 10.54
C SER A 41 10.85 -14.85 11.22
N ALA A 42 9.95 -15.83 11.02
CA ALA A 42 8.66 -15.84 11.70
C ALA A 42 8.83 -16.09 13.21
N GLU A 43 9.76 -16.98 13.57
CA GLU A 43 10.09 -17.37 14.94
C GLU A 43 10.65 -16.18 15.72
N ALA A 44 11.60 -15.44 15.14
CA ALA A 44 12.16 -14.23 15.74
C ALA A 44 11.10 -13.13 15.93
N PHE A 45 10.19 -12.97 14.96
CA PHE A 45 9.07 -12.04 15.07
C PHE A 45 8.13 -12.45 16.21
N GLN A 46 7.70 -13.71 16.25
CA GLN A 46 6.82 -14.24 17.30
C GLN A 46 7.44 -14.16 18.70
N GLN A 47 8.72 -14.50 18.85
CA GLN A 47 9.43 -14.45 20.13
C GLN A 47 9.53 -13.03 20.69
N HIS A 48 9.88 -12.05 19.84
CA HIS A 48 10.04 -10.67 20.29
C HIS A 48 8.71 -9.93 20.49
N VAL A 49 7.70 -10.20 19.65
CA VAL A 49 6.42 -9.46 19.66
C VAL A 49 5.45 -9.97 20.73
N SER A 50 5.55 -11.24 21.13
CA SER A 50 4.78 -11.76 22.27
C SER A 50 5.18 -11.07 23.58
N GLY A 51 4.19 -10.63 24.36
CA GLY A 51 4.41 -9.90 25.62
C GLY A 51 4.70 -8.40 25.46
N ARG A 52 4.83 -7.87 24.24
CA ARG A 52 5.07 -6.43 24.00
C ARG A 52 3.83 -5.60 24.20
N ARG A 53 4.02 -4.37 24.67
CA ARG A 53 2.98 -3.33 24.68
C ARG A 53 3.13 -2.47 23.45
N ILE A 54 2.08 -2.32 22.64
CA ILE A 54 2.09 -1.38 21.52
C ILE A 54 1.87 0.02 22.10
N VAL A 55 2.91 0.86 22.07
CA VAL A 55 2.86 2.25 22.56
C VAL A 55 2.44 3.24 21.47
N GLY A 56 2.59 2.88 20.20
CA GLY A 56 2.16 3.70 19.08
C GLY A 56 2.14 2.93 17.75
N ALA A 57 1.55 3.55 16.73
CA ALA A 57 1.61 3.05 15.35
C ALA A 57 1.53 4.22 14.38
N ASP A 58 2.26 4.17 13.27
CA ASP A 58 2.25 5.21 12.24
C ASP A 58 2.69 4.68 10.86
N ARG A 59 2.77 5.57 9.86
CA ARG A 59 3.16 5.27 8.47
C ARG A 59 4.28 6.16 7.94
N GLN A 60 4.89 5.71 6.84
CA GLN A 60 5.60 6.54 5.88
C GLN A 60 5.40 5.94 4.48
N GLY A 61 4.75 6.68 3.60
CA GLY A 61 4.38 6.24 2.26
C GLY A 61 3.49 5.00 2.29
N LYS A 62 4.01 3.88 1.78
CA LYS A 62 3.33 2.57 1.78
C LYS A 62 3.77 1.63 2.92
N TYR A 63 4.66 2.08 3.80
CA TYR A 63 5.03 1.36 5.01
C TYR A 63 4.18 1.80 6.18
N PHE A 64 3.86 0.87 7.07
CA PHE A 64 3.35 1.14 8.41
C PHE A 64 4.20 0.43 9.44
N TYR A 65 4.18 0.93 10.67
CA TYR A 65 4.97 0.38 11.76
C TYR A 65 4.22 0.43 13.09
N MET A 66 4.50 -0.55 13.95
CA MET A 66 4.03 -0.63 15.33
C MET A 66 5.22 -0.42 16.25
N LEU A 67 5.14 0.64 17.05
CA LEU A 67 6.11 0.99 18.08
C LEU A 67 5.75 0.24 19.36
N PHE A 68 6.72 -0.49 19.90
CA PHE A 68 6.57 -1.26 21.14
C PHE A 68 7.22 -0.52 22.32
N ASP A 69 6.95 -0.98 23.54
CA ASP A 69 7.56 -0.50 24.78
C ASP A 69 9.10 -0.44 24.75
N LYS A 70 9.72 -1.35 23.99
CA LYS A 70 11.17 -1.44 23.76
C LYS A 70 11.43 -1.92 22.33
N PRO A 71 12.57 -1.55 21.73
CA PRO A 71 12.95 -2.04 20.41
C PRO A 71 13.35 -3.52 20.43
N PRO A 72 13.50 -4.17 19.26
CA PRO A 72 13.15 -3.66 17.92
C PRO A 72 11.66 -3.40 17.70
N HIS A 73 11.31 -2.63 16.67
CA HIS A 73 9.93 -2.27 16.31
C HIS A 73 9.49 -3.01 15.04
N ALA A 74 8.18 -3.29 14.90
CA ALA A 74 7.66 -4.00 13.74
C ALA A 74 7.43 -3.06 12.56
N VAL A 75 8.13 -3.26 11.44
CA VAL A 75 7.98 -2.44 10.21
C VAL A 75 7.48 -3.29 9.05
N CYS A 76 6.30 -2.93 8.54
CA CYS A 76 5.50 -3.73 7.63
C CYS A 76 5.16 -3.00 6.33
N HIS A 77 5.00 -3.78 5.25
CA HIS A 77 4.56 -3.29 3.94
C HIS A 77 3.64 -4.35 3.30
N PHE A 78 2.47 -3.96 2.78
CA PHE A 78 1.46 -4.90 2.28
C PHE A 78 1.77 -5.53 0.92
N GLY A 79 2.66 -4.95 0.12
CA GLY A 79 2.84 -5.38 -1.28
C GLY A 79 1.58 -5.08 -2.10
N MET A 80 1.06 -6.08 -2.84
CA MET A 80 -0.16 -5.88 -3.67
C MET A 80 -1.47 -6.28 -2.99
N THR A 81 -1.41 -7.19 -2.01
CA THR A 81 -2.59 -7.91 -1.44
C THR A 81 -2.52 -8.15 0.05
N GLY A 82 -1.47 -7.69 0.73
CA GLY A 82 -1.42 -7.73 2.17
C GLY A 82 -2.52 -6.87 2.79
N TRP A 83 -3.02 -7.28 3.97
CA TRP A 83 -4.02 -6.54 4.74
C TRP A 83 -3.91 -6.87 6.23
N MET A 84 -4.47 -6.02 7.10
CA MET A 84 -4.67 -6.34 8.52
C MET A 84 -6.17 -6.44 8.80
N LYS A 85 -6.62 -7.61 9.24
CA LYS A 85 -7.99 -7.86 9.68
C LYS A 85 -8.08 -7.83 11.21
N PHE A 86 -9.28 -7.55 11.72
CA PHE A 86 -9.60 -7.59 13.14
C PHE A 86 -10.89 -8.41 13.30
N ASP A 87 -10.98 -9.21 14.36
CA ASP A 87 -12.17 -10.00 14.67
C ASP A 87 -13.36 -9.13 15.12
N VAL A 88 -13.09 -8.03 15.81
CA VAL A 88 -14.10 -7.07 16.31
C VAL A 88 -14.63 -6.10 15.25
N GLU A 89 -13.93 -5.87 14.13
CA GLU A 89 -14.32 -4.85 13.16
C GLU A 89 -13.76 -5.10 11.74
N GLU A 90 -14.63 -5.05 10.74
CA GLU A 90 -14.22 -5.12 9.33
C GLU A 90 -13.47 -3.85 8.91
N THR A 91 -12.29 -4.03 8.30
CA THR A 91 -11.42 -2.95 7.83
C THR A 91 -11.36 -2.89 6.30
N GLY A 92 -11.71 -3.98 5.61
CA GLY A 92 -11.68 -4.12 4.16
C GLY A 92 -12.88 -3.47 3.47
N TYR A 93 -12.64 -2.39 2.73
CA TYR A 93 -13.70 -1.69 2.00
C TYR A 93 -14.05 -2.34 0.64
N TYR A 94 -13.03 -2.68 -0.16
CA TYR A 94 -13.19 -3.20 -1.53
C TYR A 94 -13.67 -4.66 -1.60
N LYS A 95 -13.79 -5.32 -0.44
CA LYS A 95 -14.44 -6.62 -0.26
C LYS A 95 -15.25 -6.56 1.04
N LYS A 96 -16.39 -5.86 1.01
CA LYS A 96 -17.46 -6.15 1.98
C LYS A 96 -17.76 -7.65 1.89
N ALA A 97 -17.85 -8.32 3.03
CA ALA A 97 -18.33 -9.71 3.08
C ALA A 97 -19.66 -9.81 2.32
N VAL A 98 -19.92 -10.97 1.69
CA VAL A 98 -21.16 -11.17 0.93
C VAL A 98 -22.33 -10.94 1.89
N VAL A 99 -23.15 -9.94 1.56
CA VAL A 99 -24.43 -9.72 2.23
C VAL A 99 -25.35 -10.77 1.66
N VAL A 100 -25.68 -11.77 2.49
CA VAL A 100 -26.68 -12.79 2.14
C VAL A 100 -28.06 -12.10 2.15
N GLU A 101 -29.05 -12.65 1.45
CA GLU A 101 -30.30 -11.92 1.12
C GLU A 101 -31.09 -11.41 2.35
N ASP A 102 -30.92 -12.03 3.53
CA ASP A 102 -31.51 -11.61 4.81
C ASP A 102 -30.69 -10.52 5.57
N GLY A 103 -29.61 -10.01 5.00
CA GLY A 103 -28.79 -8.93 5.58
C GLY A 103 -27.72 -9.40 6.58
N GLU A 104 -27.75 -10.67 6.99
CA GLU A 104 -26.64 -11.28 7.72
C GLU A 104 -25.40 -11.43 6.81
N ARG A 105 -24.21 -11.31 7.42
CA ARG A 105 -22.93 -11.45 6.72
C ARG A 105 -22.45 -12.89 6.87
N GLU A 106 -21.90 -13.48 5.81
CA GLU A 106 -21.10 -14.69 5.97
C GLU A 106 -19.99 -14.43 7.00
N LYS A 107 -19.99 -15.18 8.11
CA LYS A 107 -19.00 -15.05 9.17
C LYS A 107 -17.68 -15.64 8.67
N GLU A 108 -16.67 -14.79 8.46
CA GLU A 108 -15.36 -15.24 8.01
C GLU A 108 -14.74 -16.22 9.02
N GLU A 109 -14.14 -17.28 8.48
CA GLU A 109 -13.35 -18.25 9.24
C GLU A 109 -12.16 -17.55 9.91
N TRP A 110 -12.04 -17.69 11.23
CA TRP A 110 -10.97 -17.08 12.03
C TRP A 110 -10.10 -18.15 12.70
N PRO A 111 -8.75 -18.07 12.61
CA PRO A 111 -7.96 -17.06 11.90
C PRO A 111 -8.14 -17.13 10.37
N PRO A 112 -8.08 -16.00 9.64
CA PRO A 112 -8.34 -15.98 8.20
C PRO A 112 -7.37 -16.82 7.37
N LYS A 113 -7.76 -17.14 6.13
CA LYS A 113 -6.84 -17.76 5.16
C LYS A 113 -5.70 -16.79 4.80
N TYR A 114 -4.50 -17.35 4.56
CA TYR A 114 -3.27 -16.63 4.17
C TYR A 114 -2.62 -15.71 5.23
N VAL A 115 -2.91 -15.93 6.52
CA VAL A 115 -2.25 -15.23 7.63
C VAL A 115 -0.72 -15.43 7.64
N LYS A 116 0.00 -14.38 8.06
CA LYS A 116 1.46 -14.32 8.25
C LYS A 116 1.83 -14.10 9.71
N PHE A 117 1.06 -13.28 10.43
CA PHE A 117 0.98 -13.32 11.89
C PHE A 117 -0.43 -13.00 12.38
N LEU A 118 -0.74 -13.53 13.56
CA LEU A 118 -1.91 -13.25 14.36
C LEU A 118 -1.45 -12.69 15.72
N LEU A 119 -1.90 -11.49 16.06
CA LEU A 119 -1.71 -10.89 17.38
C LEU A 119 -2.98 -11.10 18.20
N LYS A 120 -2.85 -11.50 19.46
CA LYS A 120 -3.94 -11.56 20.43
C LYS A 120 -3.65 -10.59 21.57
N CYS A 121 -4.67 -9.84 22.00
CA CYS A 121 -4.62 -9.03 23.21
C CYS A 121 -5.82 -9.40 24.10
N GLY A 122 -5.57 -9.92 25.29
CA GLY A 122 -6.62 -10.17 26.30
C GLY A 122 -7.28 -8.88 26.81
N GLU A 123 -8.38 -9.02 27.53
CA GLU A 123 -9.13 -7.91 28.14
C GLU A 123 -8.20 -7.01 28.98
N GLU A 124 -8.23 -5.69 28.73
CA GLU A 124 -7.33 -4.73 29.38
C GLU A 124 -8.03 -3.38 29.60
N SER A 125 -7.75 -2.70 30.72
CA SER A 125 -8.16 -1.31 30.93
C SER A 125 -7.09 -0.35 30.39
N VAL A 126 -7.40 0.30 29.26
CA VAL A 126 -6.48 1.19 28.55
C VAL A 126 -6.88 2.64 28.80
N GLY A 127 -6.05 3.38 29.54
CA GLY A 127 -6.35 4.77 29.91
C GLY A 127 -7.60 4.91 30.81
N GLY A 128 -7.92 3.88 31.60
CA GLY A 128 -9.13 3.82 32.42
C GLY A 128 -10.38 3.31 31.69
N VAL A 129 -10.30 3.06 30.38
CA VAL A 129 -11.40 2.50 29.58
C VAL A 129 -11.18 0.99 29.41
N ALA A 130 -12.11 0.17 29.91
CA ALA A 130 -12.10 -1.27 29.67
C ALA A 130 -12.26 -1.59 28.18
N ARG A 131 -11.43 -2.50 27.66
CA ARG A 131 -11.50 -3.02 26.29
C ARG A 131 -11.58 -4.55 26.30
N GLU A 132 -12.59 -5.09 25.62
CA GLU A 132 -12.75 -6.52 25.36
C GLU A 132 -11.55 -7.10 24.60
N ALA A 133 -11.36 -8.42 24.63
CA ALA A 133 -10.30 -9.08 23.88
C ALA A 133 -10.35 -8.75 22.38
N VAL A 134 -9.21 -8.76 21.70
CA VAL A 134 -9.13 -8.55 20.25
C VAL A 134 -8.04 -9.41 19.63
N GLU A 135 -8.32 -9.90 18.42
CA GLU A 135 -7.34 -10.57 17.57
C GLU A 135 -7.14 -9.80 16.26
N ALA A 136 -5.88 -9.56 15.90
CA ALA A 136 -5.49 -8.83 14.69
C ALA A 136 -4.61 -9.70 13.79
N ALA A 137 -5.07 -9.95 12.57
CA ALA A 137 -4.49 -10.90 11.63
C ALA A 137 -3.91 -10.20 10.40
N PHE A 138 -2.59 -10.25 10.23
CA PHE A 138 -1.94 -9.83 8.99
C PHE A 138 -2.03 -10.96 7.96
N VAL A 139 -2.75 -10.73 6.87
CA VAL A 139 -2.89 -11.67 5.74
C VAL A 139 -2.08 -11.19 4.54
N ASP A 140 -1.54 -12.11 3.73
CA ASP A 140 -1.15 -11.80 2.35
C ASP A 140 -1.20 -13.05 1.43
N PRO A 141 -2.24 -13.16 0.58
CA PRO A 141 -2.37 -14.27 -0.37
C PRO A 141 -1.26 -14.39 -1.42
N ARG A 142 -0.51 -13.31 -1.74
CA ARG A 142 0.48 -13.32 -2.85
C ARG A 142 1.94 -13.38 -2.41
N ARG A 143 2.23 -13.32 -1.10
CA ARG A 143 3.59 -13.36 -0.52
C ARG A 143 4.49 -12.20 -1.03
N LEU A 144 3.87 -11.04 -1.26
CA LEU A 144 4.47 -9.78 -1.70
C LEU A 144 4.59 -8.75 -0.57
N ALA A 145 3.93 -8.98 0.56
CA ALA A 145 4.16 -8.27 1.79
C ALA A 145 5.59 -8.46 2.32
N ARG A 146 6.06 -7.55 3.17
CA ARG A 146 7.33 -7.67 3.90
C ARG A 146 7.13 -7.29 5.36
N ILE A 147 7.64 -8.11 6.26
CA ILE A 147 7.50 -7.96 7.71
C ILE A 147 8.91 -8.02 8.32
N ARG A 148 9.25 -7.01 9.12
CA ARG A 148 10.58 -6.85 9.73
C ARG A 148 10.47 -6.51 11.20
N LEU A 149 11.51 -6.87 11.96
CA LEU A 149 11.91 -6.18 13.16
C LEU A 149 13.02 -5.18 12.79
N VAL A 150 12.96 -3.96 13.33
CA VAL A 150 13.95 -2.88 13.10
C VAL A 150 14.42 -2.37 14.45
N ASP A 151 15.71 -2.55 14.74
CA ASP A 151 16.30 -2.23 16.05
C ASP A 151 16.85 -0.80 16.06
N CYS A 152 16.08 0.12 16.64
CA CYS A 152 16.39 1.54 16.80
C CYS A 152 15.44 2.18 17.82
N ALA A 153 15.76 3.39 18.30
CA ALA A 153 14.82 4.17 19.11
C ALA A 153 13.55 4.53 18.31
N ALA A 154 12.42 4.73 19.01
CA ALA A 154 11.10 4.88 18.39
C ALA A 154 10.99 6.14 17.52
N GLU A 155 11.61 7.22 17.97
CA GLU A 155 11.77 8.50 17.30
C GLU A 155 12.69 8.43 16.06
N GLU A 156 13.68 7.54 16.08
CA GLU A 156 14.63 7.33 14.98
C GLU A 156 14.12 6.37 13.90
N ILE A 157 12.92 5.77 14.07
CA ILE A 157 12.39 4.73 13.17
C ILE A 157 12.39 5.13 11.69
N ARG A 158 12.14 6.41 11.37
CA ARG A 158 12.15 6.95 10.00
C ARG A 158 13.54 7.06 9.38
N LYS A 159 14.59 7.11 10.20
CA LYS A 159 16.01 7.13 9.81
C LYS A 159 16.60 5.72 9.67
N ALA A 160 15.87 4.69 10.09
CA ALA A 160 16.25 3.30 9.91
C ALA A 160 15.78 2.74 8.53
N SER A 161 16.44 1.70 8.05
CA SER A 161 16.01 0.95 6.86
C SER A 161 14.78 0.09 7.23
N PRO A 162 13.72 0.01 6.41
CA PRO A 162 13.58 0.43 5.01
C PRO A 162 12.91 1.81 4.84
N LEU A 163 12.85 2.64 5.89
CA LEU A 163 12.10 3.90 5.86
C LEU A 163 12.94 5.05 5.31
N LYS A 164 14.23 5.10 5.63
CA LYS A 164 15.19 6.12 5.17
C LYS A 164 15.44 6.12 3.66
N GLU A 165 15.18 5.01 2.98
CA GLU A 165 15.31 4.88 1.52
C GLU A 165 14.08 5.40 0.75
N ASN A 166 12.99 5.79 1.44
CA ASN A 166 11.85 6.42 0.79
C ASN A 166 12.04 7.93 0.70
N GLY A 167 11.55 8.53 -0.39
CA GLY A 167 11.32 9.96 -0.47
C GLY A 167 10.23 10.43 0.52
N PRO A 168 9.98 11.75 0.59
CA PRO A 168 9.01 12.31 1.52
C PRO A 168 7.59 11.76 1.29
N ASP A 169 6.78 11.81 2.35
CA ASP A 169 5.37 11.45 2.38
C ASP A 169 4.52 12.72 2.21
N PRO A 170 3.72 12.85 1.13
CA PRO A 170 3.02 14.11 0.80
C PRO A 170 1.96 14.55 1.82
N VAL A 171 1.69 13.77 2.86
CA VAL A 171 0.70 14.10 3.90
C VAL A 171 1.36 14.30 5.27
N ARG A 172 2.54 13.70 5.52
CA ARG A 172 3.33 13.90 6.75
C ARG A 172 4.40 14.97 6.63
N ASP A 173 5.07 15.03 5.47
CA ASP A 173 6.26 15.85 5.23
C ASP A 173 5.87 17.04 4.32
N ARG A 174 4.76 17.71 4.65
CA ARG A 174 4.12 18.73 3.79
C ARG A 174 5.03 19.94 3.58
N GLU A 175 5.85 20.24 4.57
CA GLU A 175 6.89 21.26 4.59
C GLU A 175 8.10 20.92 3.69
N VAL A 176 8.29 19.64 3.33
CA VAL A 176 9.30 19.19 2.37
C VAL A 176 8.72 19.12 0.95
N VAL A 177 7.48 18.63 0.81
CA VAL A 177 6.80 18.51 -0.49
C VAL A 177 6.18 19.86 -0.89
N THR A 178 7.05 20.81 -1.26
CA THR A 178 6.65 22.14 -1.79
C THR A 178 6.60 22.16 -3.33
N VAL A 179 6.12 23.26 -3.91
CA VAL A 179 6.11 23.48 -5.37
C VAL A 179 7.55 23.52 -5.92
N GLU A 180 8.44 24.21 -5.23
CA GLU A 180 9.86 24.38 -5.58
C GLU A 180 10.59 23.03 -5.51
N TRP A 181 10.34 22.26 -4.45
CA TRP A 181 10.87 20.90 -4.30
C TRP A 181 10.39 19.99 -5.44
N LEU A 182 9.10 20.02 -5.76
CA LEU A 182 8.53 19.20 -6.82
C LEU A 182 9.08 19.60 -8.20
N GLY A 183 9.18 20.90 -8.50
CA GLY A 183 9.79 21.41 -9.73
C GLY A 183 11.26 21.00 -9.84
N ALA A 184 12.03 21.10 -8.76
CA ALA A 184 13.41 20.62 -8.70
C ALA A 184 13.52 19.10 -8.86
N LEU A 185 12.57 18.31 -8.34
CA LEU A 185 12.51 16.86 -8.54
C LEU A 185 12.18 16.50 -10.00
N LEU A 186 11.17 17.13 -10.59
CA LEU A 186 10.74 16.91 -11.98
C LEU A 186 11.86 17.22 -12.98
N ARG A 187 12.59 18.32 -12.78
CA ARG A 187 13.71 18.74 -13.64
C ARG A 187 14.93 17.81 -13.58
N ARG A 188 15.05 16.93 -12.57
CA ARG A 188 16.24 16.05 -12.37
C ARG A 188 16.29 14.81 -13.27
N LYS A 189 15.20 14.38 -13.93
CA LYS A 189 15.14 13.14 -14.73
C LYS A 189 14.29 13.35 -15.99
N ARG A 190 14.75 12.89 -17.17
CA ARG A 190 13.91 12.77 -18.38
C ARG A 190 13.17 11.42 -18.39
N VAL A 191 12.13 11.31 -17.57
CA VAL A 191 11.24 10.12 -17.50
C VAL A 191 9.77 10.55 -17.50
N PRO A 192 8.82 9.69 -17.95
CA PRO A 192 7.39 9.99 -17.85
C PRO A 192 6.97 10.37 -16.43
N VAL A 193 6.16 11.42 -16.28
CA VAL A 193 5.76 11.93 -14.95
C VAL A 193 5.17 10.86 -14.04
N LYS A 194 4.33 9.95 -14.58
CA LYS A 194 3.79 8.83 -13.79
C LYS A 194 4.89 7.91 -13.26
N ALA A 195 5.93 7.65 -14.05
CA ALA A 195 7.03 6.78 -13.63
C ALA A 195 7.84 7.41 -12.48
N LEU A 196 8.02 8.74 -12.51
CA LEU A 196 8.67 9.49 -11.42
C LEU A 196 7.85 9.47 -10.12
N LEU A 197 6.54 9.71 -10.21
CA LEU A 197 5.63 9.74 -9.04
C LEU A 197 5.43 8.37 -8.39
N LEU A 198 5.65 7.28 -9.13
CA LEU A 198 5.55 5.90 -8.63
C LEU A 198 6.85 5.37 -7.99
N ASP A 199 7.97 6.04 -8.20
CA ASP A 199 9.27 5.67 -7.65
C ASP A 199 9.35 6.15 -6.19
N GLN A 200 9.27 5.20 -5.26
CA GLN A 200 9.14 5.47 -3.82
C GLN A 200 10.36 6.17 -3.21
N ALA A 201 11.52 6.15 -3.88
CA ALA A 201 12.70 6.90 -3.48
C ALA A 201 12.62 8.40 -3.87
N ASN A 202 11.79 8.76 -4.86
CA ASN A 202 11.51 10.16 -5.20
C ASN A 202 10.37 10.72 -4.33
N LEU A 203 9.27 9.96 -4.20
CA LEU A 203 8.05 10.36 -3.51
C LEU A 203 7.33 9.11 -2.99
N SER A 204 7.04 9.05 -1.70
CA SER A 204 6.49 7.85 -1.07
C SER A 204 4.96 7.85 -1.03
N GLY A 205 4.35 6.66 -0.94
CA GLY A 205 2.90 6.49 -0.76
C GLY A 205 2.10 6.47 -2.06
N VAL A 206 2.38 7.36 -3.01
CA VAL A 206 1.71 7.42 -4.31
C VAL A 206 1.85 6.10 -5.07
N GLY A 207 0.74 5.45 -5.41
CA GLY A 207 0.70 4.25 -6.24
C GLY A 207 -0.08 4.48 -7.53
N ASN A 208 -0.60 3.40 -8.13
CA ASN A 208 -1.13 3.46 -9.49
C ASN A 208 -2.54 4.09 -9.56
N TRP A 209 -3.35 4.02 -8.49
CA TRP A 209 -4.63 4.72 -8.50
C TRP A 209 -4.44 6.18 -8.12
N VAL A 210 -3.64 6.47 -7.09
CA VAL A 210 -3.33 7.85 -6.66
C VAL A 210 -2.67 8.63 -7.79
N ALA A 211 -1.68 8.05 -8.49
CA ALA A 211 -1.04 8.74 -9.61
C ALA A 211 -2.01 9.04 -10.76
N ASP A 212 -2.88 8.09 -11.15
CA ASP A 212 -3.86 8.31 -12.22
C ASP A 212 -4.82 9.46 -11.85
N GLU A 213 -5.30 9.50 -10.60
CA GLU A 213 -6.15 10.59 -10.08
C GLU A 213 -5.42 11.94 -10.08
N VAL A 214 -4.23 12.01 -9.48
CA VAL A 214 -3.42 13.24 -9.39
C VAL A 214 -3.16 13.86 -10.77
N MET A 215 -2.82 13.05 -11.77
CA MET A 215 -2.57 13.55 -13.13
C MET A 215 -3.86 13.92 -13.87
N TYR A 216 -4.99 13.30 -13.55
CA TYR A 216 -6.29 13.68 -14.08
C TYR A 216 -6.74 15.04 -13.51
N GLN A 217 -6.71 15.20 -12.17
CA GLN A 217 -7.07 16.45 -11.48
C GLN A 217 -6.13 17.62 -11.87
N ALA A 218 -4.84 17.36 -12.12
CA ALA A 218 -3.89 18.37 -12.61
C ALA A 218 -4.03 18.71 -14.11
N THR A 219 -4.85 17.94 -14.86
CA THR A 219 -5.04 17.96 -16.32
C THR A 219 -3.77 17.66 -17.14
N LEU A 220 -2.94 16.72 -16.68
CA LEU A 220 -1.61 16.43 -17.24
C LEU A 220 -1.51 15.00 -17.79
N HIS A 221 -0.82 14.83 -18.92
CA HIS A 221 -0.70 13.53 -19.58
C HIS A 221 0.41 12.65 -18.97
N PRO A 222 0.15 11.39 -18.59
CA PRO A 222 1.08 10.59 -17.78
C PRO A 222 2.37 10.17 -18.49
N GLU A 223 2.38 10.19 -19.83
CA GLU A 223 3.56 9.90 -20.65
C GLU A 223 4.52 11.11 -20.81
N GLN A 224 4.08 12.33 -20.48
CA GLN A 224 4.87 13.55 -20.66
C GLN A 224 6.14 13.50 -19.80
N TYR A 225 7.28 13.87 -20.39
CA TYR A 225 8.56 13.85 -19.67
C TYR A 225 8.55 14.86 -18.53
N SER A 226 8.88 14.42 -17.32
CA SER A 226 8.83 15.24 -16.10
C SER A 226 9.64 16.54 -16.20
N ASN A 227 10.78 16.52 -16.88
CA ASN A 227 11.62 17.70 -17.07
C ASN A 227 11.12 18.70 -18.14
N THR A 228 9.93 18.51 -18.74
CA THR A 228 9.32 19.43 -19.71
C THR A 228 8.11 20.20 -19.17
N PHE A 229 7.86 20.13 -17.86
CA PHE A 229 6.74 20.79 -17.19
C PHE A 229 7.08 22.27 -16.95
N ASP A 230 6.23 23.18 -17.41
CA ASP A 230 6.28 24.59 -17.01
C ASP A 230 5.85 24.76 -15.54
N ASP A 231 6.22 25.88 -14.91
CA ASP A 231 5.98 26.05 -13.47
C ASP A 231 4.47 26.05 -13.10
N GLY A 232 3.59 26.48 -14.01
CA GLY A 232 2.13 26.35 -13.83
C GLY A 232 1.62 24.91 -13.92
N GLN A 233 2.30 24.03 -14.67
CA GLN A 233 2.08 22.57 -14.61
C GLN A 233 2.62 21.96 -13.31
N VAL A 234 3.73 22.48 -12.78
CA VAL A 234 4.26 22.06 -11.47
C VAL A 234 3.29 22.44 -10.35
N GLU A 235 2.76 23.67 -10.34
CA GLU A 235 1.74 24.13 -9.38
C GLU A 235 0.48 23.27 -9.40
N ARG A 236 -0.09 22.99 -10.58
CA ARG A 236 -1.28 22.13 -10.69
C ARG A 236 -1.00 20.70 -10.25
N LEU A 237 0.17 20.15 -10.59
CA LEU A 237 0.56 18.81 -10.16
C LEU A 237 0.78 18.73 -8.64
N HIS A 238 1.42 19.76 -8.06
CA HIS A 238 1.60 19.88 -6.61
C HIS A 238 0.25 19.94 -5.90
N LYS A 239 -0.63 20.86 -6.29
CA LYS A 239 -1.96 21.00 -5.67
C LYS A 239 -2.75 19.68 -5.74
N ALA A 240 -2.83 19.07 -6.92
CA ALA A 240 -3.53 17.79 -7.09
C ALA A 240 -2.91 16.67 -6.26
N LEU A 241 -1.58 16.60 -6.17
CA LEU A 241 -0.86 15.63 -5.33
C LEU A 241 -1.25 15.78 -3.86
N MET A 242 -1.18 17.01 -3.34
CA MET A 242 -1.48 17.30 -1.93
C MET A 242 -2.95 17.05 -1.62
N ASP A 243 -3.89 17.51 -2.45
CA ASP A 243 -5.33 17.34 -2.26
C ASP A 243 -5.74 15.87 -2.26
N VAL A 244 -5.36 15.11 -3.30
CA VAL A 244 -5.74 13.71 -3.47
C VAL A 244 -5.14 12.84 -2.36
N CYS A 245 -3.85 13.04 -2.03
CA CYS A 245 -3.22 12.27 -0.94
C CYS A 245 -3.79 12.64 0.43
N THR A 246 -4.12 13.91 0.67
CA THR A 246 -4.76 14.37 1.91
C THR A 246 -6.11 13.67 2.09
N LEU A 247 -7.03 13.80 1.13
CA LEU A 247 -8.37 13.24 1.24
C LEU A 247 -8.35 11.70 1.31
N ALA A 248 -7.44 11.05 0.55
CA ALA A 248 -7.24 9.60 0.63
C ALA A 248 -6.82 9.11 2.03
N VAL A 249 -6.10 9.92 2.80
CA VAL A 249 -5.71 9.62 4.17
C VAL A 249 -6.84 9.95 5.15
N GLU A 250 -7.48 11.11 5.02
CA GLU A 250 -8.51 11.60 5.94
C GLU A 250 -9.76 10.71 5.92
N THR A 251 -10.22 10.28 4.75
CA THR A 251 -11.34 9.30 4.65
C THR A 251 -10.89 7.85 4.90
N ASN A 252 -9.62 7.61 5.23
CA ASN A 252 -9.03 6.28 5.37
C ASN A 252 -9.23 5.40 4.11
N ALA A 253 -9.15 6.01 2.92
CA ALA A 253 -9.49 5.42 1.62
C ALA A 253 -10.91 4.79 1.57
N ASP A 254 -11.88 5.34 2.29
CA ASP A 254 -13.29 5.07 2.02
C ASP A 254 -13.69 5.78 0.73
N SER A 255 -13.78 5.02 -0.37
CA SER A 255 -14.10 5.59 -1.68
C SER A 255 -15.59 5.92 -1.88
N SER A 256 -16.45 5.72 -0.87
CA SER A 256 -17.78 6.37 -0.84
C SER A 256 -17.66 7.87 -0.56
N GLN A 257 -16.65 8.28 0.22
CA GLN A 257 -16.40 9.66 0.62
C GLN A 257 -15.54 10.44 -0.39
N PHE A 258 -15.05 9.78 -1.46
CA PHE A 258 -14.38 10.46 -2.58
C PHE A 258 -15.41 11.14 -3.50
N PRO A 259 -15.14 12.36 -4.01
CA PRO A 259 -16.04 13.07 -4.94
C PRO A 259 -16.45 12.23 -6.15
N ASP A 260 -17.70 12.37 -6.60
CA ASP A 260 -18.21 11.64 -7.78
C ASP A 260 -17.53 12.04 -9.11
N THR A 261 -16.70 13.09 -9.11
CA THR A 261 -15.86 13.48 -10.26
C THR A 261 -14.51 12.77 -10.32
N TRP A 262 -14.15 11.96 -9.31
CA TRP A 262 -12.84 11.29 -9.23
C TRP A 262 -12.73 10.09 -10.19
N LEU A 263 -11.67 10.09 -11.00
CA LEU A 263 -11.33 9.02 -11.95
C LEU A 263 -11.21 7.65 -11.26
N MET A 264 -10.76 7.64 -9.99
CA MET A 264 -10.67 6.51 -9.07
C MET A 264 -11.96 5.69 -8.97
N LYS A 265 -13.14 6.32 -9.10
CA LYS A 265 -14.43 5.62 -9.01
C LYS A 265 -14.78 4.86 -10.31
N TYR A 266 -14.17 5.22 -11.45
CA TYR A 266 -14.54 4.72 -12.79
C TYR A 266 -13.41 3.99 -13.56
N ARG A 267 -12.16 4.11 -13.10
CA ARG A 267 -10.94 3.65 -13.82
C ARG A 267 -10.69 2.14 -13.95
N TRP A 268 -11.60 1.28 -13.49
CA TRP A 268 -11.29 -0.13 -13.21
C TRP A 268 -11.56 -1.11 -14.35
N ASP A 269 -12.56 -0.86 -15.19
CA ASP A 269 -13.17 -1.86 -16.08
C ASP A 269 -12.49 -2.01 -17.46
N LYS A 270 -11.15 -2.08 -17.44
CA LYS A 270 -10.30 -2.13 -18.64
C LYS A 270 -10.76 -3.16 -19.67
N GLY A 271 -11.14 -2.67 -20.85
CA GLY A 271 -11.48 -3.48 -22.01
C GLY A 271 -12.93 -3.96 -22.08
N LYS A 272 -13.77 -3.67 -21.09
CA LYS A 272 -15.23 -3.88 -21.20
C LYS A 272 -15.85 -2.76 -22.05
N LYS A 273 -16.55 -3.15 -23.11
CA LYS A 273 -17.34 -2.23 -23.95
C LYS A 273 -18.39 -1.49 -23.12
N ASP A 274 -18.68 -0.25 -23.50
CA ASP A 274 -19.74 0.60 -22.92
C ASP A 274 -19.58 0.88 -21.40
N SER A 275 -18.36 0.69 -20.89
CA SER A 275 -17.90 1.10 -19.55
C SER A 275 -16.61 1.93 -19.69
N ASN A 276 -16.10 2.46 -18.58
CA ASN A 276 -14.98 3.43 -18.57
C ASN A 276 -15.39 4.78 -19.21
N VAL A 277 -16.45 5.39 -18.68
CA VAL A 277 -16.91 6.75 -18.99
C VAL A 277 -17.16 7.46 -17.66
N LEU A 278 -16.83 8.75 -17.57
CA LEU A 278 -17.11 9.58 -16.39
C LEU A 278 -18.60 10.01 -16.34
N PRO A 279 -19.13 10.43 -15.18
CA PRO A 279 -20.50 10.97 -15.09
C PRO A 279 -20.77 12.17 -16.01
N SER A 280 -19.73 12.93 -16.34
CA SER A 280 -19.72 14.07 -17.29
C SER A 280 -19.63 13.65 -18.77
N GLY A 281 -19.50 12.35 -19.07
CA GLY A 281 -19.57 11.78 -20.42
C GLY A 281 -18.24 11.54 -21.13
N GLU A 282 -17.10 11.97 -20.56
CA GLU A 282 -15.80 11.74 -21.17
C GLU A 282 -15.35 10.28 -21.07
N LYS A 283 -14.78 9.78 -22.18
CA LYS A 283 -14.28 8.40 -22.28
C LYS A 283 -12.93 8.25 -21.60
N ILE A 284 -12.81 7.23 -20.76
CA ILE A 284 -11.57 6.81 -20.12
C ILE A 284 -10.86 5.78 -21.02
N VAL A 285 -9.55 5.94 -21.21
CA VAL A 285 -8.71 5.05 -22.03
C VAL A 285 -7.56 4.48 -21.18
N HIS A 286 -7.19 3.22 -21.41
CA HIS A 286 -6.11 2.55 -20.67
C HIS A 286 -4.85 2.31 -21.51
N LEU A 287 -3.82 3.15 -21.32
CA LEU A 287 -2.49 2.99 -21.94
C LEU A 287 -1.46 2.39 -20.96
N LYS A 288 -0.20 2.21 -21.40
CA LYS A 288 0.91 1.68 -20.58
C LYS A 288 2.03 2.71 -20.42
N VAL A 289 2.26 3.21 -19.20
CA VAL A 289 3.41 4.08 -18.89
C VAL A 289 4.38 3.34 -17.97
N GLY A 290 5.65 3.24 -18.35
CA GLY A 290 6.67 2.53 -17.57
C GLY A 290 6.28 1.09 -17.24
N GLY A 291 5.66 0.38 -18.21
CA GLY A 291 5.13 -0.98 -18.06
C GLY A 291 3.81 -1.10 -17.28
N ARG A 292 3.33 -0.04 -16.62
CA ARG A 292 2.14 -0.04 -15.75
C ARG A 292 0.92 0.54 -16.48
N THR A 293 -0.27 0.01 -16.22
CA THR A 293 -1.50 0.53 -16.84
C THR A 293 -1.91 1.85 -16.20
N SER A 294 -2.18 2.87 -17.01
CA SER A 294 -2.76 4.14 -16.60
C SER A 294 -4.15 4.27 -17.19
N ALA A 295 -5.14 4.64 -16.39
CA ALA A 295 -6.37 5.22 -16.90
C ALA A 295 -6.13 6.71 -17.19
N ILE A 296 -6.61 7.21 -18.32
CA ILE A 296 -6.56 8.62 -18.71
C ILE A 296 -7.89 9.07 -19.32
N VAL A 297 -8.12 10.38 -19.37
CA VAL A 297 -9.25 11.01 -20.04
C VAL A 297 -8.71 11.90 -21.18
N PRO A 298 -8.66 11.43 -22.45
CA PRO A 298 -7.94 12.13 -23.54
C PRO A 298 -8.53 13.49 -23.97
N SER A 299 -9.77 13.80 -23.57
CA SER A 299 -10.36 15.14 -23.68
C SER A 299 -9.69 16.13 -22.73
N VAL A 300 -9.38 15.72 -21.50
CA VAL A 300 -8.83 16.54 -20.41
C VAL A 300 -7.30 16.53 -20.40
N GLN A 301 -6.68 15.35 -20.46
CA GLN A 301 -5.24 15.17 -20.34
C GLN A 301 -4.57 15.25 -21.72
N LYS A 302 -4.23 16.45 -22.17
CA LYS A 302 -3.53 16.68 -23.45
C LYS A 302 -2.02 16.45 -23.31
N LYS A 303 -1.40 15.93 -24.38
CA LYS A 303 0.06 15.96 -24.55
C LYS A 303 0.45 17.41 -24.87
N THR A 304 1.16 18.10 -23.97
CA THR A 304 1.54 19.53 -24.13
C THR A 304 3.00 19.72 -24.49
N ALA A 305 3.83 18.72 -24.17
CA ALA A 305 5.23 18.62 -24.53
C ALA A 305 5.57 17.15 -24.88
N ALA A 306 6.80 16.89 -25.32
CA ALA A 306 7.26 15.57 -25.72
C ALA A 306 6.96 14.48 -24.66
N VAL A 307 6.58 13.30 -25.14
CA VAL A 307 6.25 12.13 -24.33
C VAL A 307 7.14 10.93 -24.66
N ALA A 308 7.11 9.91 -23.79
CA ALA A 308 7.66 8.60 -24.15
C ALA A 308 6.84 7.98 -25.29
N GLY A 309 7.51 7.70 -26.42
CA GLY A 309 6.90 7.21 -27.66
C GLY A 309 7.12 8.15 -28.84
N ASP A 310 7.36 9.44 -28.60
CA ASP A 310 7.59 10.44 -29.67
C ASP A 310 9.05 10.41 -30.21
N VAL A 311 9.85 9.39 -29.86
CA VAL A 311 11.30 9.33 -30.11
C VAL A 311 11.64 8.21 -31.10
N ASP A 312 11.02 8.29 -32.28
CA ASP A 312 11.36 7.53 -33.49
C ASP A 312 11.40 8.54 -34.67
N SER A 313 12.33 9.51 -34.61
CA SER A 313 12.62 10.46 -35.71
C SER A 313 13.90 11.30 -35.51
N ASP A 314 14.32 11.56 -34.28
CA ASP A 314 15.51 12.39 -33.99
C ASP A 314 16.84 11.62 -34.17
N GLU A 315 17.32 11.51 -35.42
CA GLU A 315 18.76 11.31 -35.66
C GLU A 315 19.56 12.58 -35.29
N PRO A 316 20.64 12.47 -34.50
CA PRO A 316 21.38 13.63 -34.02
C PRO A 316 22.38 14.16 -35.07
N GLY A 317 21.90 14.82 -36.13
CA GLY A 317 22.82 15.61 -36.97
C GLY A 317 22.36 16.16 -38.32
N LYS A 318 21.79 17.38 -38.35
CA LYS A 318 22.13 18.40 -39.36
C LYS A 318 21.68 19.81 -38.93
N GLY A 319 22.53 20.80 -39.23
CA GLY A 319 22.25 22.22 -38.98
C GLY A 319 21.27 22.85 -39.99
N PRO A 320 20.82 24.09 -39.75
CA PRO A 320 19.72 24.70 -40.49
C PRO A 320 20.12 25.15 -41.91
N ALA A 321 19.62 24.45 -42.93
CA ALA A 321 19.76 24.84 -44.34
C ALA A 321 18.48 25.50 -44.88
N LYS A 322 18.54 26.80 -45.22
CA LYS A 322 17.47 27.51 -45.93
C LYS A 322 17.47 27.09 -47.41
N GLY A 323 16.34 26.62 -47.94
CA GLY A 323 16.16 26.32 -49.37
C GLY A 323 14.74 26.66 -49.84
N ARG A 324 14.59 27.40 -50.95
CA ARG A 324 13.30 28.00 -51.36
C ARG A 324 12.95 27.68 -52.82
N LYS A 325 11.84 26.96 -53.02
CA LYS A 325 11.09 26.72 -54.30
C LYS A 325 11.83 26.07 -55.47
N ARG A 326 11.19 25.07 -56.09
CA ARG A 326 10.78 25.12 -57.51
C ARG A 326 9.60 24.17 -57.81
N LYS A 327 8.89 24.42 -58.92
CA LYS A 327 7.77 23.61 -59.45
C LYS A 327 8.09 23.15 -60.89
N ALA A 328 7.76 21.90 -61.21
CA ALA A 328 7.39 21.37 -62.52
C ALA A 328 6.62 20.05 -62.22
N ARG A 329 5.41 19.71 -62.71
CA ARG A 329 4.65 19.90 -63.97
C ARG A 329 4.75 18.73 -64.97
N ALA A 330 4.03 17.67 -64.61
CA ALA A 330 3.06 16.91 -65.41
C ALA A 330 3.36 16.44 -66.85
N LYS A 331 3.22 15.11 -67.04
CA LYS A 331 2.60 14.37 -68.16
C LYS A 331 2.24 12.95 -67.62
N ALA A 332 1.13 12.24 -67.92
CA ALA A 332 0.18 12.23 -69.05
C ALA A 332 0.77 11.51 -70.29
N ASP A 333 0.26 10.38 -70.82
CA ASP A 333 -0.99 9.58 -70.60
C ASP A 333 -0.64 8.05 -70.74
N ALA A 334 -1.49 6.99 -70.83
CA ALA A 334 -2.94 6.75 -71.00
C ALA A 334 -3.35 5.38 -70.32
N GLU A 335 -4.61 4.90 -70.24
CA GLU A 335 -5.42 4.00 -71.15
C GLU A 335 -4.82 2.57 -71.38
N GLU A 336 -5.56 1.45 -71.43
CA GLU A 336 -7.00 1.19 -71.76
C GLU A 336 -7.55 -0.11 -71.05
N ASP A 337 -8.89 -0.17 -70.87
CA ASP A 337 -9.90 -1.21 -70.45
C ASP A 337 -9.55 -2.70 -70.18
N ASP A 338 -10.23 -3.48 -69.28
CA ASP A 338 -11.08 -3.14 -68.10
C ASP A 338 -10.99 -4.16 -66.91
N GLU A 339 -11.81 -5.19 -66.58
CA GLU A 339 -12.93 -5.96 -67.21
C GLU A 339 -13.82 -6.66 -66.10
N GLU A 340 -15.00 -7.24 -66.42
CA GLU A 340 -16.01 -7.88 -65.50
C GLU A 340 -15.59 -9.29 -64.95
N ASP A 341 -16.18 -9.96 -63.92
CA ASP A 341 -17.34 -9.72 -63.02
C ASP A 341 -17.25 -10.57 -61.69
N GLU A 342 -18.27 -10.43 -60.83
CA GLU A 342 -18.78 -11.31 -59.75
C GLU A 342 -18.05 -11.47 -58.40
N VAL A 343 -18.86 -11.85 -57.40
CA VAL A 343 -18.60 -11.94 -55.96
C VAL A 343 -18.66 -13.37 -55.45
N GLU A 344 -17.87 -13.74 -54.44
CA GLU A 344 -18.46 -14.21 -53.15
C GLU A 344 -17.48 -14.36 -51.96
N GLU A 345 -18.08 -14.29 -50.77
CA GLU A 345 -17.79 -14.93 -49.47
C GLU A 345 -16.37 -15.09 -48.88
N LYS A 346 -16.35 -15.16 -47.54
CA LYS A 346 -15.20 -15.53 -46.70
C LYS A 346 -15.45 -16.94 -46.15
N VAL A 347 -14.42 -17.71 -45.76
CA VAL A 347 -14.47 -18.39 -44.44
C VAL A 347 -13.12 -18.86 -43.88
N VAL A 348 -13.10 -18.84 -42.54
CA VAL A 348 -12.09 -19.25 -41.56
C VAL A 348 -11.38 -20.59 -41.83
N VAL A 349 -10.07 -20.65 -41.52
CA VAL A 349 -9.35 -21.92 -41.26
C VAL A 349 -9.03 -22.09 -39.76
N LYS A 350 -9.47 -23.21 -39.17
CA LYS A 350 -9.00 -23.69 -37.85
C LYS A 350 -8.00 -24.85 -38.06
N LYS A 351 -6.95 -24.93 -37.23
CA LYS A 351 -6.04 -26.10 -37.24
C LYS A 351 -6.66 -27.32 -36.53
N GLY A 352 -6.45 -28.50 -37.12
CA GLY A 352 -6.98 -29.79 -36.64
C GLY A 352 -6.05 -30.57 -35.70
N ARG A 353 -6.40 -31.84 -35.44
CA ARG A 353 -5.83 -32.75 -34.43
C ARG A 353 -5.75 -34.19 -34.96
N VAL A 354 -4.64 -34.90 -34.66
CA VAL A 354 -4.41 -36.35 -34.82
C VAL A 354 -3.41 -36.71 -33.69
N GLU A 355 -3.61 -37.63 -32.72
CA GLU A 355 -3.84 -39.10 -32.70
C GLU A 355 -2.62 -39.96 -33.13
N LYS A 356 -2.26 -41.14 -32.56
CA LYS A 356 -2.55 -41.87 -31.27
C LYS A 356 -1.69 -43.16 -31.17
N LYS A 357 -1.62 -43.81 -29.99
CA LYS A 357 -1.01 -45.16 -29.65
C LYS A 357 0.54 -45.15 -29.49
N SER A 358 1.24 -46.07 -28.80
CA SER A 358 1.04 -47.01 -27.64
C SER A 358 2.41 -47.74 -27.35
N LYS A 359 2.70 -48.70 -26.43
CA LYS A 359 1.95 -49.55 -25.44
C LYS A 359 2.93 -50.17 -24.39
N ALA A 360 2.55 -50.17 -23.10
CA ALA A 360 3.01 -51.07 -22.00
C ALA A 360 4.44 -50.96 -21.38
N GLU A 361 4.52 -51.40 -20.12
CA GLU A 361 5.71 -51.62 -19.27
C GLU A 361 6.18 -53.10 -19.34
N PRO A 362 7.28 -53.48 -18.64
CA PRO A 362 7.08 -54.08 -17.30
C PRO A 362 8.10 -53.62 -16.22
N ALA A 363 7.91 -54.09 -14.98
CA ALA A 363 8.70 -53.74 -13.80
C ALA A 363 9.91 -54.67 -13.54
N GLY A 364 10.80 -54.26 -12.63
CA GLY A 364 11.94 -54.99 -12.08
C GLY A 364 12.46 -54.31 -10.80
N ASP A 365 13.15 -55.04 -9.92
CA ASP A 365 13.33 -54.68 -8.50
C ASP A 365 14.82 -54.50 -8.09
N ASP A 366 15.01 -54.23 -6.79
CA ASP A 366 16.19 -54.39 -5.93
C ASP A 366 17.22 -53.25 -5.68
N ASN A 367 17.42 -53.05 -4.37
CA ASN A 367 18.63 -52.77 -3.56
C ASN A 367 20.02 -52.65 -4.25
N GLU A 368 21.04 -51.99 -3.69
CA GLU A 368 21.36 -51.74 -2.27
C GLU A 368 22.40 -50.59 -2.06
N ALA A 369 22.79 -50.38 -0.79
CA ALA A 369 24.10 -49.92 -0.30
C ALA A 369 24.50 -48.42 -0.29
N LYS A 370 25.22 -48.07 0.78
CA LYS A 370 25.88 -46.79 1.13
C LYS A 370 27.41 -46.92 0.87
N PRO A 371 28.27 -45.95 1.24
CA PRO A 371 28.20 -44.48 1.24
C PRO A 371 29.35 -43.85 0.41
N SER A 372 29.50 -42.51 0.41
CA SER A 372 30.83 -41.89 0.26
C SER A 372 31.05 -40.80 1.32
N ALA A 373 32.32 -40.49 1.63
CA ALA A 373 32.71 -39.88 2.90
C ALA A 373 33.34 -38.48 2.78
N ARG A 374 33.37 -37.79 3.93
CA ARG A 374 34.12 -36.54 4.17
C ARG A 374 35.53 -36.57 3.55
N LYS A 375 35.97 -35.45 2.99
CA LYS A 375 37.35 -34.96 3.17
C LYS A 375 37.35 -33.51 3.61
N ALA A 376 37.89 -33.26 4.80
CA ALA A 376 38.24 -31.92 5.25
C ALA A 376 39.61 -31.50 4.68
N ARG A 377 39.91 -30.21 4.72
CA ARG A 377 41.28 -29.68 4.64
C ARG A 377 41.53 -28.76 5.83
N SER A 378 42.70 -28.89 6.46
CA SER A 378 43.08 -28.11 7.65
C SER A 378 44.60 -27.90 7.71
N SER A 379 45.03 -26.65 7.88
CA SER A 379 46.39 -26.17 8.20
C SER A 379 46.20 -24.70 8.64
N LYS A 380 46.67 -24.11 9.77
CA LYS A 380 47.79 -24.35 10.71
C LYS A 380 49.17 -24.32 10.02
N LYS A 381 50.23 -23.66 10.54
CA LYS A 381 50.60 -23.38 11.95
C LYS A 381 50.12 -22.04 12.58
N ALA A 382 51.00 -21.05 12.75
CA ALA A 382 50.97 -19.96 13.75
C ALA A 382 52.10 -18.93 13.42
N GLY A 383 52.34 -17.82 14.12
CA GLY A 383 51.81 -17.25 15.38
C GLY A 383 52.18 -15.75 15.47
N ALA A 384 52.60 -15.12 16.57
CA ALA A 384 52.78 -15.49 18.00
C ALA A 384 53.04 -14.20 18.85
N ASN A 385 53.13 -14.31 20.18
CA ASN A 385 53.43 -13.25 21.18
C ASN A 385 52.34 -12.16 21.35
N GLY A 386 52.14 -11.55 22.53
CA GLY A 386 52.76 -11.82 23.84
C GLY A 386 52.02 -11.11 24.99
N ILE A 387 52.11 -11.65 26.20
CA ILE A 387 51.47 -11.13 27.42
C ILE A 387 52.45 -10.23 28.18
N LYS A 388 51.99 -9.10 28.74
CA LYS A 388 52.38 -8.65 30.09
C LYS A 388 51.48 -7.55 30.66
N ASP A 389 51.44 -7.52 31.99
CA ASP A 389 50.64 -6.65 32.85
C ASP A 389 51.47 -5.47 33.44
N GLU A 390 50.86 -4.81 34.43
CA GLU A 390 51.42 -3.95 35.49
C GLU A 390 51.42 -2.42 35.30
N ASN A 391 51.46 -1.74 36.44
CA ASN A 391 51.18 -0.32 36.68
C ASN A 391 52.43 0.57 36.33
N ASP A 392 52.49 1.90 36.51
CA ASP A 392 52.19 2.63 37.75
C ASP A 392 52.04 4.16 37.63
N ASP A 393 51.27 4.67 38.61
CA ASP A 393 51.39 5.91 39.40
C ASP A 393 51.47 7.36 38.82
N ALA A 394 51.12 8.28 39.72
CA ALA A 394 51.66 9.63 39.97
C ALA A 394 50.93 10.91 39.48
N GLN A 395 50.37 11.60 40.49
CA GLN A 395 50.25 13.07 40.71
C GLN A 395 49.33 13.91 39.79
N VAL A 396 48.39 14.76 40.26
CA VAL A 396 48.16 15.62 41.46
C VAL A 396 48.36 17.11 41.18
N ASN A 397 47.21 17.81 41.08
CA ASN A 397 46.84 19.18 41.52
C ASN A 397 45.39 19.39 41.02
N GLY A 398 44.42 19.99 41.72
CA GLY A 398 44.47 21.01 42.78
C GLY A 398 43.85 22.30 42.21
N GLY A 399 42.82 22.92 42.78
CA GLY A 399 42.01 22.62 43.98
C GLY A 399 40.83 23.60 44.11
N ALA A 400 40.27 23.73 45.33
CA ALA A 400 39.08 24.53 45.72
C ALA A 400 37.74 24.07 45.09
N GLU A 401 36.65 23.79 45.82
CA GLU A 401 36.03 24.44 47.02
C GLU A 401 35.27 25.73 46.66
N ASP A 402 33.96 25.61 46.41
CA ASP A 402 32.88 26.16 47.26
C ASP A 402 31.50 26.14 46.55
N GLU A 403 30.35 26.09 47.22
CA GLU A 403 29.96 25.36 48.45
C GLU A 403 28.42 25.48 48.65
N ARG A 404 27.75 24.41 49.12
CA ARG A 404 26.40 24.36 49.77
C ARG A 404 25.20 24.99 48.99
N GLY A 405 23.93 24.69 49.27
CA GLY A 405 23.26 23.68 50.11
C GLY A 405 21.90 23.36 49.46
N GLU A 406 21.24 22.24 49.74
CA GLU A 406 20.30 22.07 50.88
C GLU A 406 19.05 22.96 50.80
N THR A 407 17.81 22.48 51.02
CA THR A 407 17.38 21.20 51.62
C THR A 407 16.07 20.66 51.00
N GLU A 408 15.65 19.48 51.44
CA GLU A 408 14.37 18.83 51.12
C GLU A 408 13.14 19.66 51.55
N THR A 409 11.96 19.38 50.98
CA THR A 409 10.74 19.11 51.79
C THR A 409 9.57 18.53 50.98
N THR A 410 9.14 17.33 51.37
CA THR A 410 7.71 16.95 51.46
C THR A 410 7.32 17.06 52.96
N PRO A 411 6.04 17.10 53.42
CA PRO A 411 4.87 16.29 53.03
C PRO A 411 3.56 17.16 53.07
N PRO A 412 2.33 16.71 53.48
CA PRO A 412 1.75 15.38 53.66
C PRO A 412 0.37 15.15 52.97
N PRO A 413 -0.14 13.90 52.94
CA PRO A 413 -1.47 13.58 52.39
C PRO A 413 -2.62 13.80 53.39
N THR A 414 -3.79 14.22 52.91
CA THR A 414 -5.01 14.41 53.71
C THR A 414 -6.04 13.27 53.56
N LYS A 415 -6.77 13.01 54.66
CA LYS A 415 -7.55 11.78 54.93
C LYS A 415 -8.84 11.62 54.13
N ALA A 416 -9.30 10.38 54.03
CA ALA A 416 -10.61 10.01 53.46
C ALA A 416 -11.81 10.46 54.31
N VAL A 417 -12.98 10.56 53.66
CA VAL A 417 -14.30 10.74 54.30
C VAL A 417 -15.18 9.50 54.02
N LYS A 418 -15.91 9.04 55.03
CA LYS A 418 -16.93 7.96 54.92
C LYS A 418 -18.33 8.53 55.06
N GLY A 419 -19.27 8.08 54.23
CA GLY A 419 -20.71 8.29 54.37
C GLY A 419 -21.35 8.85 53.09
N ARG A 420 -22.59 8.48 52.73
CA ARG A 420 -23.55 7.54 53.35
C ARG A 420 -24.23 6.69 52.26
N LYS A 421 -24.81 5.55 52.66
CA LYS A 421 -25.77 4.80 51.84
C LYS A 421 -27.03 5.63 51.64
N ALA A 422 -27.57 5.62 50.42
CA ALA A 422 -29.00 5.79 50.17
C ALA A 422 -29.43 4.68 49.21
N ALA A 423 -30.43 3.89 49.60
CA ALA A 423 -31.00 2.85 48.75
C ALA A 423 -32.39 3.28 48.30
N SER A 424 -32.72 3.07 47.03
CA SER A 424 -34.10 3.07 46.56
C SER A 424 -34.40 1.73 45.90
N LYS A 425 -35.59 1.19 46.13
CA LYS A 425 -36.05 -0.10 45.61
C LYS A 425 -37.01 0.12 44.45
N LYS A 426 -37.03 -0.89 43.57
CA LYS A 426 -38.15 -1.33 42.73
C LYS A 426 -39.47 -0.55 42.92
N SER A 427 -39.98 -0.01 41.82
CA SER A 427 -41.34 -0.32 41.37
C SER A 427 -41.32 -0.50 39.85
N GLY A 428 -42.31 -1.20 39.32
CA GLY A 428 -42.45 -1.40 37.88
C GLY A 428 -43.88 -1.84 37.56
N SER A 429 -44.36 -1.46 36.39
CA SER A 429 -45.72 -1.77 35.95
C SER A 429 -45.74 -2.08 34.45
N LYS A 430 -46.14 -3.30 34.09
CA LYS A 430 -46.67 -3.60 32.75
C LYS A 430 -48.05 -2.94 32.62
N ALA A 431 -48.45 -2.53 31.42
CA ALA A 431 -49.44 -3.30 30.63
C ALA A 431 -50.00 -2.53 29.42
N ALA A 432 -50.31 -3.32 28.36
CA ALA A 432 -51.35 -3.13 27.34
C ALA A 432 -51.32 -1.89 26.40
N GLY A 433 -51.86 -2.08 25.18
CA GLY A 433 -51.99 -1.00 24.19
C GLY A 433 -51.93 -1.41 22.71
N LYS A 434 -52.47 -2.57 22.29
CA LYS A 434 -52.61 -2.90 20.85
C LYS A 434 -53.83 -2.22 20.24
N ALA A 435 -53.66 -1.61 19.07
CA ALA A 435 -54.71 -1.37 18.08
C ALA A 435 -54.11 -1.58 16.67
N ALA A 436 -54.92 -1.92 15.67
CA ALA A 436 -54.43 -2.37 14.36
C ALA A 436 -55.45 -2.19 13.22
N THR A 437 -54.98 -2.33 11.97
CA THR A 437 -55.78 -2.47 10.72
C THR A 437 -56.61 -1.23 10.32
N PRO A 438 -57.13 -1.14 9.07
CA PRO A 438 -57.16 -2.13 7.98
C PRO A 438 -56.35 -1.77 6.72
N GLY A 439 -56.19 -2.77 5.85
CA GLY A 439 -55.78 -2.59 4.44
C GLY A 439 -56.88 -3.04 3.47
N SER A 440 -56.76 -2.67 2.20
CA SER A 440 -57.71 -3.02 1.12
C SER A 440 -57.07 -3.92 0.05
N ARG A 441 -57.88 -4.56 -0.80
CA ARG A 441 -57.47 -5.61 -1.76
C ARG A 441 -57.87 -5.29 -3.21
N LYS A 442 -56.98 -5.67 -4.15
CA LYS A 442 -57.23 -6.17 -5.52
C LYS A 442 -58.11 -5.36 -6.52
N SER A 443 -57.48 -4.94 -7.62
CA SER A 443 -57.93 -5.07 -9.04
C SER A 443 -56.72 -4.76 -9.94
N SER A 444 -56.17 -5.62 -10.81
CA SER A 444 -56.67 -6.37 -11.98
C SER A 444 -56.51 -5.66 -13.34
N ARG A 445 -55.41 -5.98 -14.05
CA ARG A 445 -55.33 -6.28 -15.50
C ARG A 445 -55.88 -5.25 -16.53
N ALA A 446 -54.96 -4.71 -17.33
CA ALA A 446 -55.19 -4.32 -18.73
C ALA A 446 -53.96 -4.67 -19.60
N LYS A 447 -54.12 -4.69 -20.93
CA LYS A 447 -53.07 -4.93 -21.94
C LYS A 447 -53.07 -3.77 -22.95
N SER A 448 -51.98 -3.67 -23.72
CA SER A 448 -51.88 -3.09 -25.08
C SER A 448 -52.40 -1.67 -25.32
N SER A 449 -51.47 -0.78 -25.63
CA SER A 449 -51.31 -0.30 -27.01
C SER A 449 -49.83 -0.27 -27.35
#